data_AF-E5L9U1-F1
#
_entry.id   AF-E5L9U1-F1
#
_cell.length_a   1.000
_cell.length_b   1.000
_cell.length_c   1.000
_cell.angle_alpha   90.00
_cell.angle_beta   90.00
_cell.angle_gamma   90.00
#
_symmetry.space_group_name_H-M   'P 1'
#
loop_
_entity.id
_entity.type
_entity.pdbx_description
1 polymer ?
#
loop_
_entity_poly.entity_id
_entity_poly.type
_entity_poly.pdbx_seq_one_letter_code
_entity_poly.pdbx_strand_id
1 'polypeptide(L)'
;KINQAAALDLGGGSTQVTFAPTDPDQLPLYEKYMHEVNTLNRQIAVFTHSYLGLGLMAARHSVFTKGYSKDENNVESVCVNPIISNRTWTYSNIEYKVSGKPNPKSTTEEPIVDFEQCLEAVKTQVLPLVEPKPFTLKQHTVAAFSYYFERAIESGLIDPFQGGEITVSAYRKKAEEICSIANDEQPFMCFDLTFISVLLREGYGLGDSKKIKLYKKIDGHEISW
;
A
#
# COMPACT_ATOMS: atom_id res chain seq x y z
N LYS A 1 14.29 25.80 -8.93
CA LYS A 1 13.78 24.42 -9.14
C LYS A 1 12.35 24.38 -8.64
N ILE A 2 11.39 24.07 -9.51
CA ILE A 2 9.98 23.96 -9.09
C ILE A 2 9.85 22.60 -8.41
N ASN A 3 9.64 22.60 -7.10
CA ASN A 3 9.46 21.38 -6.31
C ASN A 3 8.05 20.82 -6.54
N GLN A 4 7.85 20.10 -7.64
CA GLN A 4 6.62 19.33 -7.84
C GLN A 4 6.76 18.01 -7.08
N ALA A 5 5.89 17.80 -6.09
CA ALA A 5 5.79 16.52 -5.41
C ALA A 5 5.14 15.48 -6.35
N ALA A 6 5.57 14.24 -6.22
CA ALA A 6 4.81 13.10 -6.71
C ALA A 6 3.61 12.86 -5.79
N ALA A 7 2.50 12.46 -6.37
CA ALA A 7 1.27 12.08 -5.69
C ALA A 7 1.09 10.56 -5.75
N LEU A 8 0.82 9.95 -4.61
CA LEU A 8 0.44 8.54 -4.47
C LEU A 8 -0.94 8.44 -3.85
N ASP A 9 -1.89 7.87 -4.58
CA ASP A 9 -3.22 7.57 -4.08
C ASP A 9 -3.37 6.06 -3.91
N LEU A 10 -3.83 5.61 -2.75
CA LEU A 10 -4.16 4.20 -2.52
C LEU A 10 -5.65 4.07 -2.26
N GLY A 11 -6.37 3.62 -3.28
CA GLY A 11 -7.79 3.30 -3.20
C GLY A 11 -8.05 1.83 -2.84
N GLY A 12 -9.32 1.43 -2.91
CA GLY A 12 -9.74 0.05 -2.63
C GLY A 12 -9.39 -0.93 -3.75
N GLY A 13 -9.60 -0.54 -5.02
CA GLY A 13 -9.40 -1.41 -6.19
C GLY A 13 -8.09 -1.17 -6.96
N SER A 14 -7.52 0.02 -6.85
CA SER A 14 -6.27 0.42 -7.53
C SER A 14 -5.46 1.39 -6.67
N THR A 15 -4.23 1.62 -7.10
CA THR A 15 -3.37 2.70 -6.61
C THR A 15 -2.88 3.53 -7.79
N GLN A 16 -2.74 4.83 -7.59
CA GLN A 16 -2.31 5.78 -8.61
C GLN A 16 -0.97 6.38 -8.26
N VAL A 17 -0.11 6.53 -9.26
CA VAL A 17 1.19 7.19 -9.17
C VAL A 17 1.22 8.30 -10.20
N THR A 18 1.46 9.53 -9.75
CA THR A 18 1.57 10.69 -10.64
C THR A 18 2.77 11.54 -10.28
N PHE A 19 3.60 11.89 -11.25
CA PHE A 19 4.70 12.83 -11.08
C PHE A 19 5.08 13.48 -12.41
N ALA A 20 5.71 14.65 -12.38
CA ALA A 20 6.28 15.29 -13.57
C ALA A 20 7.75 14.87 -13.70
N PRO A 21 8.14 14.00 -14.66
CA PRO A 21 9.54 13.58 -14.81
C PRO A 21 10.46 14.79 -15.02
N THR A 22 11.62 14.79 -14.38
CA THR A 22 12.59 15.90 -14.48
C THR A 22 13.70 15.65 -15.50
N ASP A 23 13.86 14.41 -15.96
CA ASP A 23 14.92 13.98 -16.86
C ASP A 23 14.34 13.65 -18.24
N PRO A 24 14.65 14.44 -19.29
CA PRO A 24 14.18 14.20 -20.65
C PRO A 24 14.56 12.82 -21.19
N ASP A 25 15.71 12.27 -20.78
CA ASP A 25 16.21 10.97 -21.25
C ASP A 25 15.38 9.80 -20.70
N GLN A 26 14.58 10.04 -19.66
CA GLN A 26 13.71 9.06 -19.01
C GLN A 26 12.27 9.11 -19.53
N LEU A 27 11.90 10.12 -20.33
CA LEU A 27 10.58 10.24 -20.95
C LEU A 27 10.21 9.06 -21.87
N PRO A 28 11.14 8.49 -22.68
CA PRO A 28 10.80 7.34 -23.53
C PRO A 28 10.35 6.10 -22.75
N LEU A 29 10.77 5.95 -21.48
CA LEU A 29 10.35 4.83 -20.62
C LEU A 29 8.85 4.89 -20.28
N TYR A 30 8.25 6.06 -20.41
CA TYR A 30 6.91 6.36 -19.96
C TYR A 30 5.99 6.84 -21.07
N GLU A 31 6.43 6.83 -22.34
CA GLU A 31 5.73 7.49 -23.45
C GLU A 31 4.22 7.19 -23.51
N LYS A 32 3.83 5.92 -23.25
CA LYS A 32 2.43 5.46 -23.23
C LYS A 32 1.61 5.91 -22.01
N TYR A 33 2.26 6.48 -21.01
CA TYR A 33 1.73 6.87 -19.69
C TYR A 33 1.95 8.35 -19.40
N MET A 34 2.44 9.12 -20.39
CA MET A 34 2.61 10.56 -20.29
C MET A 34 1.32 11.28 -20.70
N HIS A 35 0.91 12.26 -19.90
CA HIS A 35 -0.25 13.09 -20.15
C HIS A 35 0.11 14.56 -19.98
N GLU A 36 -0.44 15.41 -20.86
CA GLU A 36 -0.29 16.87 -20.76
C GLU A 36 -1.42 17.45 -19.93
N VAL A 37 -1.08 18.18 -18.86
CA VAL A 37 -2.04 18.84 -17.98
C VAL A 37 -1.86 20.35 -18.06
N ASN A 38 -2.95 21.05 -18.38
CA ASN A 38 -2.98 22.50 -18.35
C ASN A 38 -3.21 22.99 -16.92
N THR A 39 -2.21 23.63 -16.35
CA THR A 39 -2.34 24.37 -15.10
C THR A 39 -2.54 25.85 -15.40
N LEU A 40 -3.00 26.63 -14.41
CA LEU A 40 -3.28 28.07 -14.56
C LEU A 40 -2.16 28.87 -15.24
N ASN A 41 -0.89 28.46 -15.08
CA ASN A 41 0.27 29.22 -15.56
C ASN A 41 1.13 28.48 -16.60
N ARG A 42 0.85 27.20 -16.90
CA ARG A 42 1.68 26.38 -17.81
C ARG A 42 1.04 25.04 -18.14
N GLN A 43 1.44 24.49 -19.28
CA GLN A 43 1.24 23.08 -19.61
C GLN A 43 2.37 22.25 -19.00
N ILE A 44 2.03 21.09 -18.43
CA ILE A 44 2.97 20.21 -17.72
C ILE A 44 2.74 18.77 -18.18
N ALA A 45 3.79 18.14 -18.66
CA ALA A 45 3.81 16.71 -18.91
C ALA A 45 3.97 15.95 -17.58
N VAL A 46 3.03 15.05 -17.29
CA VAL A 46 3.06 14.19 -16.10
C VAL A 46 2.99 12.73 -16.51
N PHE A 47 3.79 11.90 -15.87
CA PHE A 47 3.52 10.47 -15.79
C PHE A 47 2.30 10.30 -14.90
N THR A 48 1.29 9.59 -15.35
CA THR A 48 0.22 9.12 -14.48
C THR A 48 -0.19 7.71 -14.85
N HIS A 49 -0.30 6.85 -13.85
CA HIS A 49 -0.74 5.48 -14.05
C HIS A 49 -1.56 4.99 -12.86
N SER A 50 -2.61 4.21 -13.17
CA SER A 50 -3.46 3.54 -12.20
C SER A 50 -3.21 2.04 -12.27
N TYR A 51 -2.60 1.48 -11.24
CA TYR A 51 -2.31 0.05 -11.14
C TYR A 51 -3.55 -0.68 -10.60
N LEU A 52 -4.37 -1.20 -11.51
CA LEU A 52 -5.57 -1.97 -11.17
C LEU A 52 -5.20 -3.29 -10.48
N GLY A 53 -5.95 -3.67 -9.45
CA GLY A 53 -5.66 -4.86 -8.63
C GLY A 53 -4.66 -4.59 -7.50
N LEU A 54 -4.05 -3.40 -7.47
CA LEU A 54 -3.13 -2.96 -6.42
C LEU A 54 -3.75 -1.90 -5.50
N GLY A 55 -5.08 -1.86 -5.40
CA GLY A 55 -5.74 -1.18 -4.27
C GLY A 55 -5.69 -2.04 -3.01
N LEU A 56 -5.88 -1.44 -1.83
CA LEU A 56 -5.73 -2.15 -0.55
C LEU A 56 -6.65 -3.38 -0.45
N MET A 57 -7.92 -3.22 -0.82
CA MET A 57 -8.92 -4.30 -0.76
C MET A 57 -8.69 -5.35 -1.85
N ALA A 58 -8.29 -4.93 -3.05
CA ALA A 58 -7.94 -5.86 -4.12
C ALA A 58 -6.69 -6.69 -3.79
N ALA A 59 -5.69 -6.09 -3.16
CA ALA A 59 -4.50 -6.78 -2.71
C ALA A 59 -4.80 -7.80 -1.60
N ARG A 60 -5.65 -7.43 -0.63
CA ARG A 60 -6.16 -8.39 0.38
C ARG A 60 -6.79 -9.60 -0.29
N HIS A 61 -7.70 -9.37 -1.23
CA HIS A 61 -8.39 -10.43 -1.96
C HIS A 61 -7.38 -11.36 -2.63
N SER A 62 -6.47 -10.78 -3.42
CA SER A 62 -5.44 -11.51 -4.17
C SER A 62 -4.57 -12.41 -3.28
N VAL A 63 -4.18 -11.93 -2.11
CA VAL A 63 -3.33 -12.69 -1.18
C VAL A 63 -4.14 -13.70 -0.36
N PHE A 64 -5.32 -13.33 0.14
CA PHE A 64 -6.11 -14.20 1.01
C PHE A 64 -6.73 -15.38 0.27
N THR A 65 -7.12 -15.19 -1.00
CA THR A 65 -7.72 -16.27 -1.79
C THR A 65 -6.68 -17.04 -2.61
N LYS A 66 -5.38 -16.81 -2.40
CA LYS A 66 -4.34 -17.49 -3.17
C LYS A 66 -4.34 -18.99 -2.89
N GLY A 67 -4.56 -19.78 -3.93
CA GLY A 67 -4.58 -21.25 -3.83
C GLY A 67 -5.97 -21.84 -3.54
N TYR A 68 -6.97 -20.99 -3.35
CA TYR A 68 -8.38 -21.39 -3.25
C TYR A 68 -9.05 -21.29 -4.63
N SER A 69 -10.11 -22.08 -4.84
CA SER A 69 -10.97 -21.97 -6.01
C SER A 69 -11.86 -20.71 -5.93
N LYS A 70 -12.46 -20.31 -7.05
CA LYS A 70 -13.27 -19.09 -7.13
C LYS A 70 -14.56 -19.14 -6.30
N ASP A 71 -15.02 -20.34 -5.97
CA ASP A 71 -16.27 -20.56 -5.22
C ASP A 71 -16.01 -20.70 -3.70
N GLU A 72 -14.74 -20.72 -3.29
CA GLU A 72 -14.34 -20.80 -1.89
C GLU A 72 -14.23 -19.41 -1.26
N ASN A 73 -15.13 -19.15 -0.31
CA ASN A 73 -15.16 -17.89 0.44
C ASN A 73 -14.64 -18.03 1.88
N ASN A 74 -14.40 -19.26 2.36
CA ASN A 74 -13.73 -19.52 3.63
C ASN A 74 -12.25 -19.74 3.35
N VAL A 75 -11.40 -18.80 3.75
CA VAL A 75 -9.99 -18.79 3.40
C VAL A 75 -9.11 -18.59 4.63
N GLU A 76 -7.89 -19.11 4.56
CA GLU A 76 -6.87 -18.92 5.59
C GLU A 76 -5.70 -18.13 5.01
N SER A 77 -5.16 -17.20 5.79
CA SER A 77 -4.03 -16.39 5.35
C SER A 77 -2.86 -16.46 6.33
N VAL A 78 -1.65 -16.54 5.76
CA VAL A 78 -0.38 -16.38 6.49
C VAL A 78 -0.15 -14.95 6.96
N CYS A 79 -0.96 -13.98 6.53
CA CYS A 79 -0.90 -12.59 6.93
C CYS A 79 -1.89 -12.21 8.04
N VAL A 80 -2.66 -13.18 8.54
CA VAL A 80 -3.69 -12.97 9.56
C VAL A 80 -3.29 -13.78 10.80
N ASN A 81 -3.44 -13.17 11.97
CA ASN A 81 -3.01 -13.80 13.22
C ASN A 81 -3.81 -15.09 13.49
N PRO A 82 -3.18 -16.22 13.87
CA PRO A 82 -3.85 -17.50 14.08
C PRO A 82 -5.02 -17.49 15.08
N ILE A 83 -5.12 -16.51 15.97
CA ILE A 83 -6.28 -16.39 16.87
C ILE A 83 -7.56 -15.97 16.14
N ILE A 84 -7.44 -15.39 14.95
CA ILE A 84 -8.57 -14.91 14.17
C ILE A 84 -9.22 -16.08 13.46
N SER A 85 -10.50 -16.30 13.74
CA SER A 85 -11.31 -17.33 13.10
C SER A 85 -12.54 -16.72 12.46
N ASN A 86 -12.79 -17.07 11.19
CA ASN A 86 -13.98 -16.73 10.43
C ASN A 86 -14.33 -15.23 10.45
N ARG A 87 -13.33 -14.35 10.43
CA ARG A 87 -13.58 -12.91 10.39
C ARG A 87 -14.20 -12.57 9.05
N THR A 88 -15.41 -12.01 9.09
CA THR A 88 -16.12 -11.58 7.89
C THR A 88 -15.46 -10.35 7.26
N TRP A 89 -15.30 -10.39 5.95
CA TRP A 89 -14.85 -9.27 5.13
C TRP A 89 -15.54 -9.32 3.76
N THR A 90 -16.07 -8.21 3.28
CA THR A 90 -16.76 -8.14 2.00
C THR A 90 -15.86 -7.53 0.92
N TYR A 91 -15.76 -8.20 -0.21
CA TYR A 91 -15.06 -7.70 -1.40
C TYR A 91 -15.87 -8.00 -2.66
N SER A 92 -16.09 -6.98 -3.50
CA SER A 92 -16.87 -7.10 -4.74
C SER A 92 -18.26 -7.75 -4.52
N ASN A 93 -18.95 -7.37 -3.44
CA ASN A 93 -20.25 -7.92 -3.00
C ASN A 93 -20.24 -9.41 -2.60
N ILE A 94 -19.07 -10.03 -2.44
CA ILE A 94 -18.90 -11.39 -1.94
C ILE A 94 -18.42 -11.31 -0.50
N GLU A 95 -19.09 -12.04 0.39
CA GLU A 95 -18.67 -12.19 1.78
C GLU A 95 -17.63 -13.31 1.90
N TYR A 96 -16.45 -12.97 2.42
CA TYR A 96 -15.38 -13.90 2.76
C TYR A 96 -15.31 -14.09 4.28
N LYS A 97 -14.98 -15.31 4.71
CA LYS A 97 -14.60 -15.62 6.09
C LYS A 97 -13.11 -15.92 6.12
N VAL A 98 -12.35 -15.02 6.71
CA VAL A 98 -10.89 -15.09 6.75
C VAL A 98 -10.43 -15.55 8.13
N SER A 99 -9.55 -16.56 8.16
CA SER A 99 -8.90 -17.04 9.38
C SER A 99 -7.38 -16.92 9.27
N GLY A 100 -6.70 -16.86 10.41
CA GLY A 100 -5.24 -16.90 10.46
C GLY A 100 -4.71 -18.33 10.29
N LYS A 101 -3.70 -18.51 9.44
CA LYS A 101 -3.08 -19.82 9.23
C LYS A 101 -2.07 -20.12 10.35
N PRO A 102 -2.09 -21.33 10.97
CA PRO A 102 -1.07 -21.73 11.94
C PRO A 102 0.34 -21.63 11.37
N ASN A 103 1.30 -21.20 12.19
CA ASN A 103 2.70 -21.10 11.80
C ASN A 103 3.63 -21.51 12.95
N PRO A 104 4.87 -21.97 12.66
CA PRO A 104 5.77 -22.52 13.68
C PRO A 104 6.28 -21.50 14.71
N LYS A 105 6.17 -20.20 14.43
CA LYS A 105 6.63 -19.13 15.33
C LYS A 105 5.53 -18.69 16.31
N SER A 106 4.29 -19.09 16.07
CA SER A 106 3.14 -18.74 16.90
C SER A 106 2.87 -19.82 17.95
N THR A 107 2.65 -19.41 19.19
CA THR A 107 2.20 -20.29 20.28
C THR A 107 0.81 -19.86 20.76
N THR A 108 0.26 -20.56 21.77
CA THR A 108 -1.02 -20.16 22.38
C THR A 108 -0.84 -18.91 23.25
N GLU A 109 0.31 -18.79 23.91
CA GLU A 109 0.67 -17.69 24.79
C GLU A 109 1.17 -16.47 24.01
N GLU A 110 1.84 -16.69 22.88
CA GLU A 110 2.39 -15.65 22.00
C GLU A 110 1.89 -15.87 20.56
N PRO A 111 0.61 -15.57 20.29
CA PRO A 111 0.05 -15.70 18.96
C PRO A 111 0.56 -14.60 18.04
N ILE A 112 1.29 -14.98 16.99
CA ILE A 112 1.91 -14.04 16.04
C ILE A 112 1.70 -14.46 14.59
N VAL A 113 1.76 -13.47 13.71
CA VAL A 113 1.93 -13.68 12.27
C VAL A 113 3.42 -13.86 11.96
N ASP A 114 3.78 -14.89 11.21
CA ASP A 114 5.14 -14.99 10.65
C ASP A 114 5.31 -13.94 9.55
N PHE A 115 5.87 -12.80 9.94
CA PHE A 115 6.01 -11.64 9.07
C PHE A 115 6.74 -11.93 7.76
N GLU A 116 7.75 -12.81 7.76
CA GLU A 116 8.50 -13.13 6.55
C GLU A 116 7.66 -13.95 5.56
N GLN A 117 6.80 -14.85 6.06
CA GLN A 117 5.85 -15.57 5.22
C GLN A 117 4.78 -14.63 4.65
N CYS A 118 4.27 -13.70 5.47
CA CYS A 118 3.34 -12.69 5.00
C CYS A 118 3.96 -11.78 3.94
N LEU A 119 5.18 -11.29 4.18
CA LEU A 119 5.94 -10.48 3.25
C LEU A 119 6.06 -11.17 1.88
N GLU A 120 6.47 -12.44 1.87
CA GLU A 120 6.69 -13.17 0.63
C GLU A 120 5.39 -13.43 -0.13
N ALA A 121 4.30 -13.75 0.59
CA ALA A 121 2.98 -13.90 0.00
C ALA A 121 2.51 -12.61 -0.67
N VAL A 122 2.71 -11.47 -0.02
CA VAL A 122 2.42 -10.13 -0.55
C VAL A 122 3.28 -9.84 -1.78
N LYS A 123 4.60 -10.03 -1.70
CA LYS A 123 5.52 -9.79 -2.84
C LYS A 123 5.12 -10.59 -4.07
N THR A 124 4.81 -11.87 -3.88
CA THR A 124 4.44 -12.78 -4.97
C THR A 124 3.18 -12.33 -5.72
N GLN A 125 2.19 -11.74 -5.03
CA GLN A 125 0.97 -11.25 -5.68
C GLN A 125 1.11 -9.81 -6.22
N VAL A 126 1.90 -8.97 -5.56
CA VAL A 126 1.92 -7.52 -5.82
C VAL A 126 2.92 -7.13 -6.90
N LEU A 127 4.16 -7.62 -6.81
CA LEU A 127 5.25 -7.15 -7.67
C LEU A 127 5.03 -7.40 -9.17
N PRO A 128 4.43 -8.54 -9.61
CA PRO A 128 4.14 -8.77 -11.03
C PRO A 128 3.12 -7.78 -11.63
N LEU A 129 2.31 -7.11 -10.80
CA LEU A 129 1.29 -6.16 -11.25
C LEU A 129 1.82 -4.71 -11.32
N VAL A 130 3.03 -4.44 -10.83
CA VAL A 130 3.65 -3.11 -10.90
C VAL A 130 4.34 -2.95 -12.26
N GLU A 131 3.54 -2.78 -13.30
CA GLU A 131 3.98 -2.57 -14.68
C GLU A 131 3.23 -1.38 -15.29
N PRO A 132 3.92 -0.30 -15.71
CA PRO A 132 5.37 -0.12 -15.68
C PRO A 132 5.86 0.21 -14.27
N LYS A 133 7.13 -0.09 -13.97
CA LYS A 133 7.75 0.39 -12.72
C LYS A 133 8.04 1.91 -12.82
N PRO A 134 7.69 2.69 -11.78
CA PRO A 134 7.93 4.14 -11.77
C PRO A 134 9.36 4.47 -11.31
N PHE A 135 10.39 4.03 -12.06
CA PHE A 135 11.81 4.06 -11.68
C PHE A 135 12.36 5.44 -11.24
N THR A 136 11.73 6.51 -11.69
CA THR A 136 12.17 7.89 -11.49
C THR A 136 11.45 8.57 -10.32
N LEU A 137 10.41 7.92 -9.77
CA LEU A 137 9.66 8.39 -8.61
C LEU A 137 10.59 8.75 -7.43
N LYS A 138 11.65 7.97 -7.23
CA LYS A 138 12.65 8.18 -6.17
C LYS A 138 13.30 9.57 -6.20
N GLN A 139 13.30 10.27 -7.33
CA GLN A 139 13.85 11.63 -7.48
C GLN A 139 12.92 12.72 -6.92
N HIS A 140 11.63 12.43 -6.73
CA HIS A 140 10.61 13.40 -6.35
C HIS A 140 10.36 13.43 -4.85
N THR A 141 9.98 14.58 -4.28
CA THR A 141 9.30 14.57 -2.98
C THR A 141 8.00 13.78 -3.13
N VAL A 142 7.64 12.92 -2.18
CA VAL A 142 6.44 12.07 -2.28
C VAL A 142 5.39 12.53 -1.28
N ALA A 143 4.19 12.81 -1.77
CA ALA A 143 2.98 12.97 -0.97
C ALA A 143 2.05 11.78 -1.23
N ALA A 144 1.50 11.20 -0.17
CA ALA A 144 0.62 10.05 -0.24
C ALA A 144 -0.65 10.29 0.60
N PHE A 145 -1.78 9.77 0.13
CA PHE A 145 -3.10 9.99 0.73
C PHE A 145 -3.99 8.75 0.61
N SER A 146 -5.27 8.88 1.01
CA SER A 146 -6.24 7.78 1.10
C SER A 146 -5.74 6.67 2.04
N TYR A 147 -5.75 5.39 1.64
CA TYR A 147 -5.36 4.31 2.54
C TYR A 147 -3.91 4.40 3.05
N TYR A 148 -2.99 5.06 2.34
CA TYR A 148 -1.67 5.35 2.92
C TYR A 148 -1.82 6.16 4.21
N PHE A 149 -2.58 7.24 4.16
CA PHE A 149 -2.83 8.12 5.31
C PHE A 149 -3.63 7.42 6.41
N GLU A 150 -4.72 6.74 6.05
CA GLU A 150 -5.56 6.05 7.04
C GLU A 150 -4.81 4.97 7.83
N ARG A 151 -4.08 4.09 7.13
CA ARG A 151 -3.32 3.02 7.82
C ARG A 151 -2.20 3.59 8.69
N ALA A 152 -1.61 4.72 8.31
CA ALA A 152 -0.61 5.39 9.13
C ALA A 152 -1.22 5.97 10.42
N ILE A 153 -2.43 6.52 10.38
CA ILE A 153 -3.12 7.00 11.59
C ILE A 153 -3.51 5.82 12.49
N GLU A 154 -4.19 4.82 11.91
CA GLU A 154 -4.73 3.67 12.65
C GLU A 154 -3.63 2.85 13.34
N SER A 155 -2.39 2.93 12.84
CA SER A 155 -1.20 2.30 13.43
C SER A 155 -0.34 3.24 14.28
N GLY A 156 -0.75 4.50 14.46
CA GLY A 156 -0.06 5.50 15.29
C GLY A 156 1.26 6.00 14.70
N LEU A 157 1.47 5.89 13.38
CA LEU A 157 2.65 6.41 12.70
C LEU A 157 2.65 7.93 12.54
N ILE A 158 1.46 8.54 12.49
CA ILE A 158 1.28 9.99 12.30
C ILE A 158 0.12 10.51 13.16
N ASP A 159 0.07 11.83 13.33
CA ASP A 159 -1.04 12.49 14.01
C ASP A 159 -2.30 12.51 13.11
N PRO A 160 -3.50 12.14 13.63
CA PRO A 160 -4.74 12.09 12.86
C PRO A 160 -5.20 13.44 12.29
N PHE A 161 -4.80 14.56 12.92
CA PHE A 161 -5.27 15.89 12.57
C PHE A 161 -4.23 16.65 11.73
N GLN A 162 -2.95 16.54 12.09
CA GLN A 162 -1.85 17.25 11.45
C GLN A 162 -1.23 16.44 10.30
N GLY A 163 -1.40 15.12 10.31
CA GLY A 163 -0.65 14.21 9.45
C GLY A 163 0.82 14.14 9.88
N GLY A 164 1.71 13.87 8.93
CA GLY A 164 3.13 13.78 9.23
C GLY A 164 4.01 13.41 8.06
N GLU A 165 5.30 13.31 8.33
CA GLU A 165 6.29 12.78 7.40
C GLU A 165 6.94 11.56 8.04
N ILE A 166 6.87 10.43 7.34
CA ILE A 166 7.48 9.16 7.78
C ILE A 166 8.41 8.62 6.70
N THR A 167 9.22 7.63 7.04
CA THR A 167 10.04 6.92 6.05
C THR A 167 9.33 5.69 5.52
N VAL A 168 9.71 5.19 4.34
CA VAL A 168 9.28 3.87 3.84
C VAL A 168 9.56 2.77 4.87
N SER A 169 10.72 2.83 5.53
CA SER A 169 11.07 1.91 6.62
C SER A 169 10.17 2.02 7.85
N ALA A 170 9.50 3.15 8.10
CA ALA A 170 8.58 3.28 9.23
C ALA A 170 7.34 2.40 9.04
N TYR A 171 6.78 2.36 7.82
CA TYR A 171 5.71 1.40 7.49
C TYR A 171 6.17 -0.04 7.70
N ARG A 172 7.38 -0.37 7.22
CA ARG A 172 7.94 -1.72 7.34
C ARG A 172 8.07 -2.17 8.80
N LYS A 173 8.69 -1.33 9.64
CA LYS A 173 8.87 -1.60 11.07
C LYS A 173 7.54 -1.70 11.80
N LYS A 174 6.58 -0.84 11.49
CA LYS A 174 5.26 -0.90 12.10
C LYS A 174 4.48 -2.15 11.66
N ALA A 175 4.66 -2.61 10.42
CA ALA A 175 4.12 -3.88 9.97
C ALA A 175 4.69 -5.05 10.80
N GLU A 176 6.02 -5.11 10.99
CA GLU A 176 6.68 -6.11 11.85
C GLU A 176 6.11 -6.13 13.27
N GLU A 177 5.99 -4.95 13.88
CA GLU A 177 5.43 -4.78 15.23
C GLU A 177 3.98 -5.24 15.32
N ILE A 178 3.11 -4.84 14.37
CA ILE A 178 1.70 -5.24 14.39
C ILE A 178 1.53 -6.73 14.11
N CYS A 179 2.36 -7.31 13.25
CA CYS A 179 2.32 -8.76 12.97
C CYS A 179 2.72 -9.60 14.20
N SER A 180 3.51 -9.05 15.14
CA SER A 180 3.88 -9.72 16.38
C SER A 180 2.88 -9.54 17.54
N ILE A 181 1.74 -8.89 17.30
CA ILE A 181 0.72 -8.62 18.33
C ILE A 181 -0.63 -9.19 17.87
N ALA A 182 -1.29 -9.92 18.76
CA ALA A 182 -2.67 -10.33 18.54
C ALA A 182 -3.63 -9.14 18.62
N ASN A 183 -4.46 -8.97 17.59
CA ASN A 183 -5.46 -7.92 17.52
C ASN A 183 -6.67 -8.40 16.69
N ASP A 184 -7.81 -8.58 17.35
CA ASP A 184 -9.08 -9.01 16.73
C ASP A 184 -9.97 -7.85 16.28
N GLU A 185 -9.72 -6.64 16.77
CA GLU A 185 -10.38 -5.41 16.31
C GLU A 185 -9.91 -5.04 14.90
N GLN A 186 -8.61 -5.14 14.64
CA GLN A 186 -7.96 -4.82 13.36
C GLN A 186 -7.21 -6.02 12.76
N PRO A 187 -7.92 -7.12 12.42
CA PRO A 187 -7.31 -8.41 12.09
C PRO A 187 -6.51 -8.43 10.79
N PHE A 188 -6.64 -7.39 9.95
CA PHE A 188 -5.97 -7.29 8.65
C PHE A 188 -4.86 -6.22 8.62
N MET A 189 -4.58 -5.52 9.74
CA MET A 189 -3.61 -4.43 9.75
C MET A 189 -2.17 -4.90 9.49
N CYS A 190 -1.81 -6.11 9.96
CA CYS A 190 -0.53 -6.74 9.63
C CYS A 190 -0.35 -6.87 8.10
N PHE A 191 -1.38 -7.38 7.40
CA PHE A 191 -1.39 -7.43 5.94
C PHE A 191 -1.28 -6.03 5.33
N ASP A 192 -2.11 -5.08 5.75
CA ASP A 192 -2.22 -3.77 5.13
C ASP A 192 -0.88 -3.02 5.12
N LEU A 193 -0.20 -2.98 6.27
CA LEU A 193 1.09 -2.31 6.40
C LEU A 193 2.20 -3.09 5.67
N THR A 194 2.13 -4.42 5.65
CA THR A 194 3.05 -5.24 4.87
C THR A 194 2.90 -4.92 3.38
N PHE A 195 1.67 -4.88 2.88
CA PHE A 195 1.34 -4.49 1.50
C PHE A 195 1.83 -3.09 1.15
N ILE A 196 1.52 -2.08 1.97
CA ILE A 196 1.99 -0.71 1.76
C ILE A 196 3.52 -0.67 1.73
N SER A 197 4.19 -1.37 2.64
CA SER A 197 5.65 -1.42 2.67
C SER A 197 6.24 -2.02 1.39
N VAL A 198 5.66 -3.13 0.90
CA VAL A 198 6.09 -3.82 -0.32
C VAL A 198 5.87 -2.96 -1.56
N LEU A 199 4.69 -2.33 -1.65
CA LEU A 199 4.33 -1.49 -2.78
C LEU A 199 5.28 -0.29 -2.90
N LEU A 200 5.56 0.40 -1.79
CA LEU A 200 6.45 1.56 -1.78
C LEU A 200 7.91 1.16 -2.06
N ARG A 201 8.41 0.12 -1.39
CA ARG A 201 9.83 -0.25 -1.40
C ARG A 201 10.20 -1.07 -2.62
N GLU A 202 9.65 -2.27 -2.76
CA GLU A 202 9.98 -3.19 -3.84
C GLU A 202 9.19 -2.89 -5.14
N GLY A 203 7.94 -2.42 -5.02
CA GLY A 203 7.11 -2.06 -6.17
C GLY A 203 7.61 -0.79 -6.86
N TYR A 204 7.59 0.33 -6.13
CA TYR A 204 7.96 1.64 -6.67
C TYR A 204 9.44 1.98 -6.58
N GLY A 205 10.25 1.13 -5.94
CA GLY A 205 11.69 1.31 -5.84
C GLY A 205 12.11 2.46 -4.93
N LEU A 206 11.28 2.81 -3.94
CA LEU A 206 11.64 3.83 -2.94
C LEU A 206 12.53 3.22 -1.86
N GLY A 207 13.70 3.83 -1.63
CA GLY A 207 14.62 3.36 -0.59
C GLY A 207 14.06 3.54 0.83
N ASP A 208 14.61 2.79 1.79
CA ASP A 208 14.14 2.74 3.18
C ASP A 208 14.12 4.10 3.89
N SER A 209 15.00 5.03 3.52
CA SER A 209 15.07 6.39 4.05
C SER A 209 14.21 7.40 3.30
N LYS A 210 13.52 6.99 2.22
CA LYS A 210 12.66 7.87 1.46
C LYS A 210 11.53 8.38 2.34
N LYS A 211 11.43 9.69 2.45
CA LYS A 211 10.37 10.39 3.17
C LYS A 211 9.09 10.42 2.36
N ILE A 212 7.99 10.08 3.01
CA ILE A 212 6.62 10.09 2.50
C ILE A 212 5.83 11.07 3.36
N LYS A 213 5.25 12.06 2.71
CA LYS A 213 4.42 13.07 3.35
C LYS A 213 2.96 12.61 3.31
N LEU A 214 2.33 12.52 4.48
CA LEU A 214 1.00 11.99 4.67
C LEU A 214 0.12 13.11 5.22
N TYR A 215 -0.76 13.64 4.40
CA TYR A 215 -1.60 14.79 4.74
C TYR A 215 -3.06 14.49 4.43
N LYS A 216 -3.95 14.94 5.32
CA LYS A 216 -5.40 14.95 5.06
C LYS A 216 -5.82 16.17 4.24
N LYS A 217 -5.20 17.32 4.54
CA LYS A 217 -5.52 18.62 3.98
C LYS A 217 -4.26 19.41 3.65
N ILE A 218 -4.29 20.18 2.57
CA ILE A 218 -3.33 21.26 2.30
C ILE A 218 -4.13 22.56 2.30
N ASP A 219 -3.71 23.53 3.12
CA ASP A 219 -4.36 24.84 3.24
C ASP A 219 -5.89 24.76 3.43
N GLY A 220 -6.33 23.83 4.29
CA GLY A 220 -7.75 23.62 4.62
C GLY A 220 -8.56 22.78 3.61
N HIS A 221 -7.99 22.44 2.46
CA HIS A 221 -8.65 21.65 1.41
C HIS A 221 -8.28 20.18 1.51
N GLU A 222 -9.26 19.28 1.44
CA GLU A 222 -9.02 17.83 1.45
C GLU A 222 -8.23 17.39 0.23
N ILE A 223 -7.28 16.49 0.47
CA ILE A 223 -6.49 15.90 -0.61
C ILE A 223 -7.25 14.68 -1.11
N SER A 224 -7.90 14.86 -2.25
CA SER A 224 -8.60 13.87 -3.03
C SER A 224 -8.41 14.20 -4.51
N TRP A 225 -8.99 13.39 -5.40
CA TRP A 225 -9.06 13.68 -6.83
C TRP A 225 -9.96 14.89 -7.14
#